data_AF-A0A2N2B9I1-F1
#
_entry.id   AF-A0A2N2B9I1-F1
#
_cell.length_a   1.000
_cell.length_b   1.000
_cell.length_c   1.000
_cell.angle_alpha   90.00
_cell.angle_beta   90.00
_cell.angle_gamma   90.00
#
_symmetry.space_group_name_H-M   'P 1'
#
loop_
_entity.id
_entity.type
_entity.pdbx_description
1 polymer ?
#
loop_
_entity_poly.entity_id
_entity_poly.type
_entity_poly.pdbx_seq_one_letter_code
_entity_poly.pdbx_strand_id
1 'polypeptide(L)'
;MKIKKILIGTGVALATGMALYHACVIKKGKDFEASFDKSPGSMDETVLYGGKMKDYRDQTMRDTKIGAFFGGMQLDFSDVVTEKDDYRMDISIINGGLNIIVPDNFKLKIVDTCKFGGIADHTVCVDPDHAVALSVFADITCGGLNFENAPE
;
A
#
# COMPACT_ATOMS: atom_id res chain seq x y z
N MET A 1 17.63 32.50 -31.78
CA MET A 1 18.20 31.14 -31.89
C MET A 1 18.61 30.51 -30.55
N LYS A 2 19.17 31.27 -29.59
CA LYS A 2 19.63 30.72 -28.28
C LYS A 2 18.49 30.17 -27.40
N ILE A 3 17.34 30.86 -27.33
CA ILE A 3 16.17 30.44 -26.52
C ILE A 3 15.63 29.07 -26.98
N LYS A 4 15.50 28.83 -28.29
CA LYS A 4 15.05 27.53 -28.82
C LYS A 4 15.97 26.37 -28.42
N LYS A 5 17.29 26.57 -28.42
CA LYS A 5 18.26 25.54 -28.01
C LYS A 5 18.17 25.23 -26.51
N ILE A 6 17.96 26.25 -25.67
CA ILE A 6 17.77 26.07 -24.23
C ILE A 6 16.48 25.28 -23.97
N LEU A 7 15.37 25.66 -24.60
CA LEU A 7 14.09 24.96 -24.48
C LEU A 7 14.19 23.47 -24.89
N ILE A 8 14.87 23.17 -25.99
CA ILE A 8 15.08 21.79 -26.43
C ILE A 8 15.95 21.03 -25.41
N GLY A 9 17.05 21.62 -24.94
CA GLY A 9 17.93 21.00 -23.94
C GLY A 9 17.22 20.70 -22.62
N THR A 10 16.46 21.66 -22.09
CA THR A 10 15.68 21.47 -20.86
C THR A 10 14.58 20.41 -21.05
N GLY A 11 13.92 20.39 -22.20
CA GLY A 11 12.90 19.38 -22.52
C GLY A 11 13.46 17.96 -22.54
N VAL A 12 14.64 17.77 -23.13
CA VAL A 12 15.33 16.46 -23.14
C VAL A 12 15.69 16.03 -21.71
N ALA A 13 16.26 16.94 -20.91
CA ALA A 13 16.64 16.63 -19.53
C ALA A 13 15.43 16.20 -18.67
N LEU A 14 14.31 16.91 -18.79
CA LEU A 14 13.06 16.56 -18.09
C LEU A 14 12.51 15.21 -18.54
N ALA A 15 12.47 14.95 -19.85
CA ALA A 15 11.97 13.69 -20.39
C ALA A 15 12.83 12.49 -19.94
N THR A 16 14.16 12.63 -19.98
CA THR A 16 15.08 11.59 -19.49
C THR A 16 14.95 11.37 -17.99
N GLY A 17 14.84 12.45 -17.20
CA GLY A 17 14.64 12.34 -15.75
C GLY A 17 13.34 11.59 -15.41
N MET A 18 12.24 11.91 -16.08
CA MET A 18 10.96 11.24 -15.87
C MET A 18 10.99 9.78 -16.32
N ALA A 19 11.65 9.47 -17.44
CA ALA A 19 11.82 8.09 -17.89
C ALA A 19 12.64 7.24 -16.90
N LEU A 20 13.73 7.80 -16.36
CA LEU A 20 14.54 7.12 -15.34
C LEU A 20 13.75 6.93 -14.03
N TYR A 21 13.00 7.94 -13.61
CA TYR A 21 12.11 7.83 -12.45
C TYR A 21 11.10 6.70 -12.64
N HIS A 22 10.38 6.67 -13.77
CA HIS A 22 9.44 5.60 -14.10
C HIS A 22 10.13 4.23 -14.08
N ALA A 23 11.31 4.09 -14.68
CA ALA A 23 12.06 2.84 -14.67
C ALA A 23 12.43 2.39 -13.25
N CYS A 24 12.85 3.31 -12.38
CA CYS A 24 13.16 3.02 -10.98
C CYS A 24 11.91 2.56 -10.21
N VAL A 25 10.77 3.22 -10.40
CA VAL A 25 9.52 2.84 -9.73
C VAL A 25 9.02 1.48 -10.23
N ILE A 26 9.09 1.21 -11.53
CA ILE A 26 8.78 -0.10 -12.12
C ILE A 26 9.67 -1.18 -11.53
N LYS A 27 10.97 -0.92 -11.44
CA LYS A 27 11.92 -1.86 -10.84
C LYS A 27 11.56 -2.14 -9.39
N LYS A 28 11.36 -1.10 -8.56
CA LYS A 28 10.98 -1.27 -7.15
C LYS A 28 9.66 -2.05 -7.01
N GLY A 29 8.68 -1.81 -7.89
CA GLY A 29 7.43 -2.58 -7.91
C GLY A 29 7.62 -4.06 -8.21
N LYS A 30 8.44 -4.39 -9.21
CA LYS A 30 8.79 -5.79 -9.54
C LYS A 30 9.60 -6.46 -8.45
N ASP A 31 10.56 -5.75 -7.85
CA ASP A 31 11.38 -6.27 -6.75
C ASP A 31 10.51 -6.53 -5.50
N PHE A 32 9.51 -5.68 -5.23
CA PHE A 32 8.55 -5.86 -4.15
C PHE A 32 7.67 -7.12 -4.38
N GLU A 33 7.10 -7.27 -5.58
CA GLU A 33 6.32 -8.44 -5.98
C GLU A 33 7.15 -9.74 -5.92
N ALA A 34 8.43 -9.69 -6.29
CA ALA A 34 9.32 -10.83 -6.19
C ALA A 34 9.54 -11.32 -4.75
N SER A 35 9.28 -10.46 -3.75
CA SER A 35 9.39 -10.79 -2.32
C SER A 35 8.15 -11.45 -1.72
N PHE A 36 7.09 -11.66 -2.52
CA PHE A 36 5.83 -12.20 -2.06
C PHE A 36 5.95 -13.64 -1.58
N ASP A 37 5.12 -13.99 -0.59
CA ASP A 37 4.85 -15.37 -0.26
C ASP A 37 4.12 -16.04 -1.43
N LYS A 38 4.68 -17.16 -1.90
CA LYS A 38 4.18 -17.96 -3.02
C LYS A 38 3.34 -19.15 -2.55
N SER A 39 3.11 -19.27 -1.25
CA SER A 39 2.26 -20.30 -0.68
C SER A 39 0.79 -20.12 -1.11
N PRO A 40 0.04 -21.22 -1.25
CA PRO A 40 -1.41 -21.13 -1.46
C PRO A 40 -2.08 -20.38 -0.31
N GLY A 41 -2.88 -19.35 -0.64
CA GLY A 41 -3.55 -18.52 0.35
C GLY A 41 -2.78 -17.27 0.78
N SER A 42 -1.63 -16.98 0.17
CA SER A 42 -0.99 -15.67 0.31
C SER A 42 -1.97 -14.54 -0.01
N MET A 43 -1.95 -13.50 0.83
CA MET A 43 -2.77 -12.30 0.70
C MET A 43 -1.94 -11.13 0.15
N ASP A 44 -0.72 -11.40 -0.33
CA ASP A 44 0.18 -10.39 -0.87
C ASP A 44 -0.38 -9.82 -2.18
N GLU A 45 -0.37 -8.49 -2.30
CA GLU A 45 -0.96 -7.78 -3.42
C GLU A 45 -0.12 -6.62 -3.90
N THR A 46 -0.05 -6.45 -5.21
CA THR A 46 0.60 -5.28 -5.82
C THR A 46 -0.23 -4.72 -6.96
N VAL A 47 -0.12 -3.42 -7.17
CA VAL A 47 -0.53 -2.74 -8.39
C VAL A 47 0.62 -1.85 -8.88
N LEU A 48 1.15 -2.20 -10.06
CA LEU A 48 2.14 -1.36 -10.72
C LEU A 48 1.48 -0.19 -11.45
N TYR A 49 0.34 -0.44 -12.11
CA TYR A 49 -0.47 0.55 -12.81
C TYR A 49 -1.97 0.26 -12.63
N GLY A 50 -2.78 1.30 -12.43
CA GLY A 50 -4.23 1.20 -12.41
C GLY A 50 -4.83 1.00 -11.02
N GLY A 51 -5.93 0.25 -10.95
CA GLY A 51 -6.71 0.03 -9.73
C GLY A 51 -6.99 -1.45 -9.47
N LYS A 52 -7.03 -1.86 -8.20
CA LYS A 52 -7.47 -3.21 -7.79
C LYS A 52 -8.44 -3.12 -6.62
N MET A 53 -9.50 -3.91 -6.66
CA MET A 53 -10.40 -4.11 -5.51
C MET A 53 -10.41 -5.58 -5.17
N LYS A 54 -10.23 -5.92 -3.89
CA LYS A 54 -10.23 -7.32 -3.45
C LYS A 54 -10.94 -7.47 -2.12
N ASP A 55 -11.71 -8.54 -2.03
CA ASP A 55 -12.50 -8.93 -0.88
C ASP A 55 -11.87 -10.17 -0.24
N TYR A 56 -11.53 -10.05 1.05
CA TYR A 56 -10.93 -11.09 1.87
C TYR A 56 -11.86 -11.63 2.95
N ARG A 57 -13.15 -11.28 2.94
CA ARG A 57 -14.12 -11.83 3.87
C ARG A 57 -14.12 -13.37 3.85
N ASP A 58 -14.32 -13.95 5.03
CA ASP A 58 -14.28 -15.39 5.29
C ASP A 58 -12.91 -16.07 5.03
N GLN A 59 -11.86 -15.33 4.65
CA GLN A 59 -10.52 -15.89 4.46
C GLN A 59 -9.73 -15.84 5.78
N THR A 60 -8.89 -16.86 6.01
CA THR A 60 -7.94 -16.86 7.13
C THR A 60 -6.92 -15.75 6.96
N MET A 61 -6.85 -14.85 7.94
CA MET A 61 -5.89 -13.75 8.00
C MET A 61 -4.46 -14.28 8.04
N ARG A 62 -3.57 -13.61 7.30
CA ARG A 62 -2.13 -13.90 7.23
C ARG A 62 -1.32 -12.61 7.27
N ASP A 63 -0.04 -12.76 7.57
CA ASP A 63 0.92 -11.69 7.29
C ASP A 63 0.89 -11.37 5.80
N THR A 64 0.89 -10.09 5.45
CA THR A 64 0.68 -9.65 4.07
C THR A 64 1.56 -8.47 3.67
N LYS A 65 1.92 -8.44 2.39
CA LYS A 65 2.66 -7.37 1.73
C LYS A 65 1.79 -6.71 0.68
N ILE A 66 1.65 -5.40 0.75
CA ILE A 66 0.77 -4.62 -0.12
C ILE A 66 1.54 -3.48 -0.78
N GLY A 67 1.53 -3.43 -2.12
CA GLY A 67 2.30 -2.48 -2.92
C GLY A 67 1.46 -1.67 -3.91
N ALA A 68 1.60 -0.35 -3.94
CA ALA A 68 0.99 0.50 -4.96
C ALA A 68 2.00 1.51 -5.53
N PHE A 69 2.28 1.47 -6.84
CA PHE A 69 3.43 2.18 -7.45
C PHE A 69 3.09 3.23 -8.53
N PHE A 70 2.00 3.06 -9.27
CA PHE A 70 1.35 4.08 -10.11
C PHE A 70 -0.15 3.78 -10.18
N GLY A 71 -0.79 3.74 -9.02
CA GLY A 71 -2.15 3.23 -8.92
C GLY A 71 -2.65 3.15 -7.49
N GLY A 72 -3.74 2.43 -7.29
CA GLY A 72 -4.26 2.22 -5.95
C GLY A 72 -5.08 0.97 -5.77
N MET A 73 -5.35 0.63 -4.52
CA MET A 73 -6.15 -0.55 -4.18
C MET A 73 -7.14 -0.26 -3.06
N GLN A 74 -8.28 -0.94 -3.13
CA GLN A 74 -9.21 -1.08 -2.01
C GLN A 74 -9.26 -2.54 -1.60
N LEU A 75 -8.92 -2.82 -0.35
CA LEU A 75 -8.82 -4.17 0.18
C LEU A 75 -9.75 -4.29 1.37
N ASP A 76 -10.67 -5.25 1.30
CA ASP A 76 -11.66 -5.47 2.35
C ASP A 76 -11.28 -6.68 3.19
N PHE A 77 -10.91 -6.44 4.45
CA PHE A 77 -10.61 -7.47 5.44
C PHE A 77 -11.69 -7.59 6.51
N SER A 78 -12.81 -6.88 6.42
CA SER A 78 -13.81 -6.69 7.50
C SER A 78 -14.21 -7.98 8.24
N ASP A 79 -14.42 -9.09 7.52
CA ASP A 79 -14.86 -10.38 8.07
C ASP A 79 -13.78 -11.48 7.94
N VAL A 80 -12.49 -11.17 8.08
CA VAL A 80 -11.44 -12.20 8.05
C VAL A 80 -11.47 -13.10 9.29
N VAL A 81 -11.12 -14.37 9.09
CA VAL A 81 -10.98 -15.35 10.18
C VAL A 81 -9.59 -15.22 10.80
N THR A 82 -9.52 -14.98 12.10
CA THR A 82 -8.27 -14.90 12.84
C THR A 82 -7.98 -16.20 13.60
N GLU A 83 -6.74 -16.66 13.51
CA GLU A 83 -6.24 -17.86 14.20
C GLU A 83 -5.10 -17.53 15.16
N LYS A 84 -4.66 -16.26 15.15
CA LYS A 84 -3.57 -15.71 15.96
C LYS A 84 -4.02 -14.36 16.51
N ASP A 85 -3.33 -13.92 17.57
CA ASP A 85 -3.60 -12.64 18.22
C ASP A 85 -2.83 -11.48 17.60
N ASP A 86 -1.88 -11.75 16.70
CA ASP A 86 -1.09 -10.74 16.01
C ASP A 86 -0.78 -11.08 14.55
N TYR A 87 -0.74 -10.03 13.73
CA TYR A 87 -0.42 -10.08 12.30
C TYR A 87 0.45 -8.90 11.88
N ARG A 88 1.21 -9.10 10.80
CA ARG A 88 2.07 -8.09 10.18
C ARG A 88 1.56 -7.68 8.80
N MET A 89 1.58 -6.39 8.53
CA MET A 89 1.28 -5.82 7.22
C MET A 89 2.41 -4.90 6.76
N ASP A 90 3.09 -5.27 5.68
CA ASP A 90 4.16 -4.48 5.05
C ASP A 90 3.62 -3.73 3.84
N ILE A 91 3.69 -2.39 3.87
CA ILE A 91 3.10 -1.52 2.86
C ILE A 91 4.18 -0.68 2.18
N SER A 92 4.15 -0.63 0.84
CA SER A 92 4.98 0.25 0.03
C SER A 92 4.14 1.02 -0.98
N ILE A 93 4.12 2.36 -0.87
CA ILE A 93 3.39 3.24 -1.79
C ILE A 93 4.34 4.23 -2.47
N ILE A 94 4.28 4.27 -3.80
CA ILE A 94 4.90 5.29 -4.65
C ILE A 94 3.83 5.76 -5.65
N ASN A 95 3.64 7.07 -5.82
CA ASN A 95 2.61 7.67 -6.69
C ASN A 95 1.24 6.96 -6.67
N GLY A 96 0.69 6.67 -5.49
CA GLY A 96 -0.47 5.79 -5.40
C GLY A 96 -1.33 6.02 -4.16
N GLY A 97 -2.27 5.10 -3.93
CA GLY A 97 -3.11 5.14 -2.75
C GLY A 97 -3.68 3.79 -2.35
N LEU A 98 -3.84 3.56 -1.06
CA LEU A 98 -4.47 2.35 -0.54
C LEU A 98 -5.61 2.73 0.40
N ASN A 99 -6.74 2.03 0.25
CA ASN A 99 -7.81 2.02 1.23
C ASN A 99 -7.95 0.60 1.78
N ILE A 100 -7.81 0.43 3.09
CA ILE A 100 -7.87 -0.87 3.76
C ILE A 100 -9.02 -0.83 4.75
N ILE A 101 -10.02 -1.67 4.51
CA ILE A 101 -11.14 -1.86 5.42
C ILE A 101 -10.73 -2.92 6.43
N VAL A 102 -10.68 -2.55 7.70
CA VAL A 102 -10.18 -3.37 8.80
C VAL A 102 -11.34 -3.86 9.66
N PRO A 103 -11.32 -5.12 10.13
CA PRO A 103 -12.25 -5.58 11.16
C PRO A 103 -12.27 -4.68 12.40
N ASP A 104 -13.41 -4.59 13.06
CA ASP A 104 -13.60 -3.80 14.28
C ASP A 104 -12.95 -4.42 15.53
N ASN A 105 -12.55 -5.70 15.47
CA ASN A 105 -11.81 -6.39 16.53
C ASN A 105 -10.28 -6.23 16.41
N PHE A 106 -9.79 -5.41 15.47
CA PHE A 106 -8.36 -5.19 15.25
C PHE A 106 -7.91 -3.87 15.88
N LYS A 107 -6.67 -3.87 16.38
CA LYS A 107 -5.97 -2.68 16.86
C LYS A 107 -4.72 -2.45 16.04
N LEU A 108 -4.66 -1.31 15.36
CA LEU A 108 -3.52 -0.96 14.52
C LEU A 108 -2.34 -0.45 15.35
N LYS A 109 -1.14 -0.89 14.97
CA LYS A 109 0.12 -0.32 15.42
C LYS A 109 0.93 0.06 14.19
N ILE A 110 0.90 1.34 13.84
CA ILE A 110 1.49 1.85 12.61
C ILE A 110 2.91 2.36 12.90
N VAL A 111 3.86 1.90 12.10
CA VAL A 111 5.23 2.41 12.02
C VAL A 111 5.46 2.84 10.58
N ASP A 112 5.58 4.14 10.35
CA ASP A 112 5.62 4.69 9.00
C ASP A 112 6.87 5.51 8.69
N THR A 113 7.08 5.70 7.39
CA THR A 113 7.99 6.68 6.82
C THR A 113 7.29 7.35 5.66
N CYS A 114 6.72 8.54 5.90
CA CYS A 114 6.05 9.34 4.89
C CYS A 114 6.96 10.46 4.36
N LYS A 115 7.05 10.61 3.04
CA LYS A 115 7.78 11.73 2.38
C LYS A 115 6.81 12.79 1.85
N PHE A 116 6.10 12.48 0.76
CA PHE A 116 5.13 13.37 0.11
C PHE A 116 3.73 12.74 0.13
N GLY A 117 3.19 12.52 1.33
CA GLY A 117 1.95 11.81 1.54
C GLY A 117 1.59 11.71 3.00
N GLY A 118 0.65 10.82 3.34
CA GLY A 118 0.28 10.58 4.73
C GLY A 118 -0.55 9.30 4.93
N ILE A 119 -0.83 9.04 6.20
CA ILE A 119 -1.69 7.94 6.65
C ILE A 119 -2.87 8.56 7.38
N ALA A 120 -4.07 8.07 7.08
CA ALA A 120 -5.29 8.37 7.81
C ALA A 120 -5.79 7.07 8.45
N ASP A 121 -5.99 7.09 9.76
CA ASP A 121 -6.56 5.97 10.51
C ASP A 121 -7.91 6.43 11.09
N HIS A 122 -8.97 5.89 10.50
CA HIS A 122 -10.35 6.09 10.91
C HIS A 122 -10.92 4.83 11.59
N THR A 123 -10.07 3.87 11.97
CA THR A 123 -10.51 2.66 12.63
C THR A 123 -10.88 2.90 14.08
N VAL A 124 -11.87 2.16 14.56
CA VAL A 124 -12.35 2.10 15.92
C VAL A 124 -12.34 0.63 16.32
N CYS A 125 -11.59 0.30 17.36
CA CYS A 125 -11.56 -1.05 17.92
C CYS A 125 -12.63 -1.18 19.01
N VAL A 126 -13.58 -2.12 18.84
CA VAL A 126 -14.74 -2.26 19.73
C VAL A 126 -14.36 -2.82 21.10
N ASP A 127 -13.44 -3.80 21.15
CA ASP A 127 -12.90 -4.36 22.40
C ASP A 127 -11.36 -4.31 22.41
N PRO A 128 -10.77 -3.19 22.85
CA PRO A 128 -9.32 -3.02 22.87
C PRO A 128 -8.55 -3.98 23.77
N ASP A 129 -9.21 -4.63 24.74
CA ASP A 129 -8.56 -5.53 25.71
C ASP A 129 -8.40 -6.95 25.14
N HIS A 130 -9.24 -7.35 24.18
CA HIS A 130 -9.19 -8.62 23.46
C HIS A 130 -8.93 -8.44 21.95
N ALA A 131 -8.38 -7.29 21.56
CA ALA A 131 -8.13 -6.96 20.17
C ALA A 131 -6.99 -7.77 19.55
N VAL A 132 -7.15 -8.11 18.27
CA VAL A 132 -6.08 -8.65 17.43
C VAL A 132 -5.15 -7.52 17.03
N ALA A 133 -3.84 -7.68 17.26
CA ALA A 133 -2.86 -6.65 16.95
C ALA A 133 -2.43 -6.69 15.48
N LEU A 134 -2.59 -5.60 14.75
CA LEU A 134 -2.09 -5.46 13.38
C LEU A 134 -0.90 -4.49 13.34
N SER A 135 0.29 -5.04 13.22
CA SER A 135 1.52 -4.25 13.09
C SER A 135 1.74 -3.85 11.63
N VAL A 136 1.55 -2.58 11.34
CA VAL A 136 1.67 -2.01 10.00
C VAL A 136 3.02 -1.31 9.84
N PHE A 137 3.78 -1.69 8.80
CA PHE A 137 5.04 -1.05 8.44
C PHE A 137 4.88 -0.39 7.07
N ALA A 138 4.81 0.94 7.01
CA ALA A 138 4.45 1.67 5.80
C ALA A 138 5.59 2.57 5.28
N ASP A 139 6.07 2.34 4.06
CA ASP A 139 6.94 3.26 3.31
C ASP A 139 6.10 4.01 2.25
N ILE A 140 5.83 5.29 2.47
CA ILE A 140 5.01 6.13 1.59
C ILE A 140 5.88 7.25 1.01
N THR A 141 6.20 7.13 -0.28
CA THR A 141 6.97 8.16 -0.98
C THR A 141 6.08 9.28 -1.52
N CYS A 142 5.00 8.94 -2.23
CA CYS A 142 4.04 9.91 -2.76
C CYS A 142 2.65 9.25 -2.83
N GLY A 143 1.66 9.74 -2.07
CA GLY A 143 0.36 9.06 -1.99
C GLY A 143 -0.34 9.13 -0.64
N GLY A 144 -1.34 8.26 -0.45
CA GLY A 144 -2.08 8.14 0.81
C GLY A 144 -2.41 6.70 1.17
N LEU A 145 -2.44 6.40 2.46
CA LEU A 145 -2.94 5.15 3.01
C LEU A 145 -4.08 5.47 3.97
N ASN A 146 -5.24 4.91 3.71
CA ASN A 146 -6.43 5.05 4.54
C ASN A 146 -6.76 3.70 5.19
N PHE A 147 -7.00 3.72 6.49
CA PHE A 147 -7.61 2.64 7.23
C PHE A 147 -8.98 3.09 7.72
N GLU A 148 -9.99 2.26 7.52
CA GLU A 148 -11.35 2.48 7.98
C GLU A 148 -11.97 1.16 8.41
N ASN A 149 -13.02 1.18 9.24
CA ASN A 149 -13.87 0.01 9.41
C ASN A 149 -14.92 -0.05 8.30
N ALA A 150 -15.58 -1.20 8.15
CA ALA A 150 -16.72 -1.30 7.26
C ALA A 150 -17.83 -0.31 7.71
N PRO A 151 -18.53 0.34 6.78
CA PRO A 151 -19.67 1.17 7.12
C PRO A 151 -20.79 0.32 7.76
N GLU A 152 -21.38 0.83 8.85
CA GLU A 152 -22.59 0.27 9.47
C GLU A 152 -23.81 0.25 8.52
#